data_AF-S3I1B4-F1
#
_entry.id   AF-S3I1B4-F1
#
_cell.length_a   1.000
_cell.length_b   1.000
_cell.length_c   1.000
_cell.angle_alpha   90.00
_cell.angle_beta   90.00
_cell.angle_gamma   90.00
#
_symmetry.space_group_name_H-M   'P 1'
#
loop_
_entity.id
_entity.type
_entity.pdbx_description
1 polymer ?
#
loop_
_entity_poly.entity_id
_entity_poly.type
_entity_poly.pdbx_seq_one_letter_code
_entity_poly.pdbx_strand_id
1 'polypeptide(L)'
;MIDIESFEPELYGFWPRRRVYGDPLHLEADDAEARVAAKACFLEIKSGPASPAEELRILLNEMTAEMRDQFSAFRELRRAAEAASTGGDEAAAKLARADLKAATDAMSLIVRTLEKVDQLQRQIARDRELAAEESDAAMGLEDAKKRFLERIDELAEQRARQLLAEWQAAGPPGQGDAAAGDARQANTD
;
A
#
# COMPACT_ATOMS: atom_id res chain seq x y z
N MET A 1 -9.64 20.32 -6.52
CA MET A 1 -8.67 20.59 -5.45
C MET A 1 -9.37 21.56 -4.52
N ILE A 2 -9.90 21.08 -3.40
CA ILE A 2 -10.61 21.95 -2.45
C ILE A 2 -9.52 22.69 -1.67
N ASP A 3 -9.54 24.00 -1.82
CA ASP A 3 -8.55 24.91 -1.25
C ASP A 3 -8.62 24.85 0.28
N ILE A 4 -7.52 24.44 0.92
CA ILE A 4 -7.43 24.32 2.39
C ILE A 4 -7.52 25.72 3.05
N GLU A 5 -7.36 26.79 2.26
CA GLU A 5 -7.48 28.19 2.69
C GLU A 5 -8.93 28.63 2.96
N SER A 6 -9.94 27.83 2.58
CA SER A 6 -11.36 28.06 2.92
C SER A 6 -11.78 27.43 4.26
N PHE A 7 -10.83 27.03 5.11
CA PHE A 7 -11.18 26.49 6.42
C PHE A 7 -11.50 27.64 7.38
N GLU A 8 -12.79 28.02 7.43
CA GLU A 8 -13.35 28.96 8.40
C GLU A 8 -13.72 28.22 9.70
N PRO A 9 -12.87 28.24 10.75
CA PRO A 9 -13.09 27.43 11.96
C PRO A 9 -14.32 27.89 12.74
N GLU A 10 -14.73 29.14 12.54
CA GLU A 10 -15.92 29.73 13.14
C GLU A 10 -17.22 29.09 12.61
N LEU A 11 -17.20 28.53 11.39
CA LEU A 11 -18.35 27.83 10.80
C LEU A 11 -18.63 26.48 11.46
N TYR A 12 -17.61 25.85 12.06
CA TYR A 12 -17.69 24.53 12.66
C TYR A 12 -17.93 24.58 14.19
N GLY A 13 -17.95 25.79 14.76
CA GLY A 13 -18.11 26.00 16.20
C GLY A 13 -16.88 25.56 17.00
N PHE A 14 -16.58 26.28 18.08
CA PHE A 14 -15.55 25.83 19.00
C PHE A 14 -16.01 24.56 19.70
N TRP A 15 -15.16 23.53 19.69
CA TRP A 15 -15.41 22.36 20.53
C TRP A 15 -15.45 22.83 21.99
N PRO A 16 -16.57 22.66 22.70
CA PRO A 16 -16.70 23.24 24.02
C PRO A 16 -15.73 22.55 24.98
N ARG A 17 -15.03 23.35 25.80
CA ARG A 17 -14.07 22.85 26.82
C ARG A 17 -14.73 21.93 27.86
N ARG A 18 -16.06 21.87 27.90
CA ARG A 18 -16.89 21.01 28.76
C ARG A 18 -17.99 20.40 27.91
N ARG A 19 -18.39 19.15 28.16
CA ARG A 19 -19.47 18.49 27.40
C ARG A 19 -20.75 19.34 27.47
N VAL A 20 -21.32 19.70 26.31
CA VAL A 20 -22.57 20.50 26.17
C VAL A 20 -23.71 19.64 25.65
N TYR A 21 -23.56 18.30 25.64
CA TYR A 21 -24.75 17.45 25.60
C TYR A 21 -25.54 17.77 26.87
N GLY A 22 -26.77 18.24 26.67
CA GLY A 22 -27.56 18.99 27.64
C GLY A 22 -27.81 18.27 28.96
N ASP A 23 -28.44 19.03 29.85
CA ASP A 23 -29.10 18.61 31.10
C ASP A 23 -29.60 17.16 31.02
N PRO A 24 -29.47 16.34 32.08
CA PRO A 24 -29.91 14.96 32.08
C PRO A 24 -31.43 14.95 32.01
N LEU A 25 -31.97 15.18 30.81
CA LEU A 25 -33.29 14.76 30.45
C LEU A 25 -33.31 13.29 30.80
N HIS A 26 -34.06 12.99 31.85
CA HIS A 26 -34.62 11.70 32.20
C HIS A 26 -34.63 10.76 30.99
N LEU A 27 -33.51 10.09 30.77
CA LEU A 27 -33.49 8.80 30.15
C LEU A 27 -33.95 7.88 31.27
N GLU A 28 -35.27 7.82 31.46
CA GLU A 28 -35.96 6.63 31.96
C GLU A 28 -35.80 5.48 30.94
N ALA A 29 -34.65 5.39 30.27
CA ALA A 29 -34.20 4.19 29.64
C ALA A 29 -33.53 3.43 30.77
N ASP A 30 -34.15 2.33 31.16
CA ASP A 30 -33.58 1.36 32.10
C ASP A 30 -32.09 1.21 31.79
N ASP A 31 -31.22 1.29 32.79
CA ASP A 31 -29.77 1.21 32.61
C ASP A 31 -29.39 -0.08 31.83
N ALA A 32 -30.25 -1.10 31.92
CA ALA A 32 -30.22 -2.30 31.09
C ALA A 32 -30.46 -2.04 29.59
N GLU A 33 -31.44 -1.22 29.21
CA GLU A 33 -31.77 -0.86 27.84
C GLU A 33 -30.68 0.03 27.21
N ALA A 34 -30.14 0.97 27.99
CA ALA A 34 -28.97 1.76 27.58
C ALA A 34 -27.72 0.87 27.38
N ARG A 35 -27.51 -0.13 28.24
CA ARG A 35 -26.44 -1.13 28.07
C ARG A 35 -26.66 -2.02 26.85
N VAL A 36 -27.90 -2.42 26.56
CA VAL A 36 -28.23 -3.22 25.36
C VAL A 36 -28.01 -2.40 24.10
N ALA A 37 -28.42 -1.14 24.06
CA ALA A 37 -28.17 -0.23 22.94
C ALA A 37 -26.67 0.03 22.76
N ALA A 38 -25.92 0.25 23.85
CA ALA A 38 -24.46 0.39 23.80
C ALA A 38 -23.76 -0.90 23.34
N LYS A 39 -24.32 -2.08 23.65
CA LYS A 39 -23.82 -3.37 23.19
C LYS A 39 -24.17 -3.64 21.72
N ALA A 40 -25.31 -3.15 21.26
CA ALA A 40 -25.74 -3.21 19.85
C ALA A 40 -24.97 -2.21 18.97
N CYS A 41 -24.59 -1.05 19.54
CA CYS A 41 -23.73 -0.05 18.91
C CYS A 41 -22.25 -0.23 19.28
N PHE A 42 -21.88 -1.34 19.94
CA PHE A 42 -20.50 -1.69 20.16
C PHE A 42 -19.92 -2.00 18.78
N LEU A 43 -19.27 -1.00 18.19
CA LEU A 43 -18.38 -1.20 17.06
C LEU A 43 -17.47 -2.33 17.50
N GLU A 44 -17.55 -3.48 16.80
CA GLU A 44 -16.61 -4.56 17.05
C GLU A 44 -15.21 -3.97 16.90
N ILE A 45 -14.55 -3.72 18.03
CA ILE A 45 -13.11 -3.65 18.07
C ILE A 45 -12.73 -5.02 17.55
N LYS A 46 -12.23 -5.08 16.31
CA LYS A 46 -11.71 -6.29 15.68
C LYS A 46 -10.68 -6.89 16.64
N SER A 47 -11.12 -7.73 17.56
CA SER A 47 -10.31 -8.46 18.52
C SER A 47 -9.69 -9.68 17.84
N GLY A 48 -9.31 -9.53 16.57
CA GLY A 48 -8.35 -10.40 15.93
C GLY A 48 -6.95 -9.99 16.38
N PRO A 49 -5.93 -10.84 16.15
CA PRO A 49 -4.54 -10.41 16.28
C PRO A 49 -4.38 -9.08 15.52
N ALA A 50 -3.70 -8.13 16.16
CA ALA A 50 -3.44 -6.82 15.60
C ALA A 50 -2.99 -7.01 14.14
N SER A 51 -3.65 -6.32 13.20
CA SER A 51 -3.20 -6.43 11.82
C SER A 51 -1.71 -6.04 11.77
N PRO A 52 -0.88 -6.61 10.88
CA PRO A 52 0.53 -6.23 10.79
C PRO A 52 0.76 -4.71 10.67
N ALA A 53 -0.22 -3.98 10.11
CA ALA A 53 -0.22 -2.53 10.05
C ALA A 53 -0.49 -1.84 11.42
N GLU A 54 -1.31 -2.46 12.27
CA GLU A 54 -1.59 -2.01 13.64
C GLU A 54 -0.38 -2.25 14.55
N GLU A 55 0.26 -3.42 14.45
CA GLU A 55 1.50 -3.74 15.19
C GLU A 55 2.63 -2.77 14.84
N LEU A 56 2.79 -2.46 13.55
CA LEU A 56 3.77 -1.47 13.09
C LEU A 56 3.48 -0.08 13.66
N ARG A 57 2.22 0.35 13.73
CA ARG A 57 1.84 1.64 14.31
C ARG A 57 2.15 1.70 15.81
N ILE A 58 1.86 0.62 16.54
CA ILE A 58 2.17 0.52 17.98
C ILE A 58 3.69 0.63 18.17
N LEU A 59 4.48 -0.15 17.42
CA LEU A 59 5.94 -0.11 17.49
C LEU A 59 6.50 1.28 17.17
N LEU A 60 6.00 1.95 16.13
CA LEU A 60 6.44 3.31 15.79
C LEU A 60 6.12 4.33 16.89
N ASN A 61 4.97 4.18 17.56
CA ASN A 61 4.60 5.03 18.67
C ASN A 61 5.48 4.77 19.89
N GLU A 62 5.78 3.51 20.21
CA GLU A 62 6.70 3.13 21.29
C GLU A 62 8.11 3.66 21.02
N MET A 63 8.63 3.48 19.80
CA MET A 63 9.93 4.04 19.41
C MET A 63 9.97 5.57 19.52
N THR A 64 8.87 6.24 19.15
CA THR A 64 8.78 7.70 19.27
C THR A 64 8.72 8.16 20.73
N ALA A 65 8.04 7.40 21.60
CA ALA A 65 8.01 7.65 23.03
C ALA A 65 9.41 7.48 23.65
N GLU A 66 10.08 6.37 23.34
CA GLU A 66 11.44 6.10 23.79
C GLU A 66 12.42 7.20 23.33
N MET A 67 12.31 7.68 22.09
CA MET A 67 13.13 8.80 21.61
C MET A 67 12.89 10.10 22.37
N ARG A 68 11.65 10.35 22.80
CA ARG A 68 11.33 11.53 23.63
C ARG A 68 11.94 11.40 25.03
N ASP A 69 11.95 10.21 25.58
CA ASP A 69 12.55 9.94 26.89
C ASP A 69 14.07 10.07 26.83
N GLN A 70 14.70 9.55 25.77
CA GLN A 70 16.14 9.71 25.50
C GLN A 70 16.52 11.18 25.35
N PHE A 71 15.70 11.98 24.66
CA PHE A 71 15.93 13.43 24.55
C PHE A 71 15.81 14.13 25.91
N SER A 72 14.86 13.70 26.75
CA SER A 72 14.69 14.23 28.11
C SER A 72 15.90 13.91 28.98
N ALA A 73 16.39 12.67 28.94
CA ALA A 73 17.61 12.25 29.62
C ALA A 73 18.84 13.05 29.17
N PHE A 74 18.96 13.34 27.86
CA PHE A 74 20.03 14.20 27.35
C PHE A 74 19.97 15.63 27.91
N ARG A 75 18.76 16.20 28.06
CA ARG A 75 18.61 17.53 28.67
C ARG A 75 19.07 17.54 30.13
N GLU A 76 18.80 16.48 30.89
CA GLU A 76 19.30 16.37 32.26
C GLU A 76 20.81 16.20 32.31
N LEU A 77 21.41 15.38 31.44
CA LEU A 77 22.86 15.26 31.31
C LEU A 77 23.52 16.61 30.99
N ARG A 78 22.89 17.41 30.13
CA ARG A 78 23.36 18.77 29.82
C ARG A 78 23.34 19.68 31.04
N ARG A 79 22.24 19.69 31.80
CA ARG A 79 22.15 20.50 33.03
C ARG A 79 23.16 20.05 34.08
N ALA A 80 23.36 18.74 34.21
CA ALA A 80 24.35 18.17 35.13
C ALA A 80 25.78 18.58 34.75
N ALA A 81 26.13 18.58 33.45
CA ALA A 81 27.43 19.03 32.97
C ALA A 81 27.66 20.54 33.16
N GLU A 82 26.62 21.35 32.98
CA GLU A 82 26.65 22.80 33.25
C GLU A 82 26.85 23.05 34.76
N ALA A 83 26.14 22.35 35.64
CA ALA A 83 26.30 22.44 37.10
C ALA A 83 27.67 21.95 37.60
N ALA A 84 28.19 20.86 37.03
CA ALA A 84 29.53 20.36 37.36
C ALA A 84 30.62 21.37 36.95
N SER A 85 30.41 22.12 35.86
CA SER A 85 31.35 23.14 35.40
C SER A 85 31.41 24.39 36.29
N THR A 86 30.38 24.66 37.09
CA THR A 86 30.35 25.80 38.03
C THR A 86 30.78 25.42 39.45
N GLY A 87 30.82 24.11 39.77
CA GLY A 87 31.11 23.59 41.11
C GLY A 87 32.60 23.57 41.52
N GLY A 88 33.52 24.03 40.68
CA GLY A 88 34.95 24.17 41.00
C GLY A 88 35.77 22.86 40.99
N ASP A 89 35.13 21.69 40.90
CA ASP A 89 35.80 20.40 40.70
C ASP A 89 36.08 20.15 39.21
N GLU A 90 37.33 20.36 38.81
CA GLU A 90 37.77 20.19 37.42
C GLU A 90 37.68 18.73 36.93
N ALA A 91 37.84 17.75 37.82
CA ALA A 91 37.75 16.34 37.46
C ALA A 91 36.29 15.95 37.18
N ALA A 92 35.36 16.37 38.04
CA ALA A 92 33.93 16.18 37.83
C ALA A 92 33.43 16.90 36.57
N ALA A 93 33.90 18.12 36.32
CA ALA A 93 33.55 18.88 35.11
C ALA A 93 34.05 18.20 33.82
N LYS A 94 35.26 17.62 33.84
CA LYS A 94 35.80 16.86 32.70
C LYS A 94 35.00 15.58 32.42
N LEU A 95 34.64 14.84 33.46
CA LEU A 95 33.83 13.62 33.34
C LEU A 95 32.46 13.95 32.74
N ALA A 96 31.76 14.95 33.28
CA ALA A 96 30.43 15.32 32.80
C ALA A 96 30.43 15.82 31.33
N ARG A 97 31.51 16.49 30.89
CA ARG A 97 31.68 16.87 29.47
C ARG A 97 31.94 15.67 28.56
N ALA A 98 32.67 14.67 29.05
CA ALA A 98 32.89 13.43 28.31
C ALA A 98 31.58 12.65 28.14
N ASP A 99 30.78 12.54 29.20
CA ASP A 99 29.47 11.88 29.16
C ASP A 99 28.50 12.61 28.22
N LEU A 100 28.45 13.95 28.27
CA LEU A 100 27.66 14.76 27.35
C LEU A 100 28.06 14.51 25.90
N LYS A 101 29.37 14.42 25.62
CA LYS A 101 29.90 14.17 24.29
C LYS A 101 29.50 12.77 23.81
N ALA A 102 29.69 11.74 24.64
CA ALA A 102 29.31 10.38 24.33
C ALA A 102 27.80 10.26 24.05
N ALA A 103 26.96 10.91 24.87
CA ALA A 103 25.51 10.96 24.66
C ALA A 103 25.14 11.67 23.35
N THR A 104 25.80 12.78 23.01
CA THR A 104 25.59 13.50 21.75
C THR A 104 25.97 12.64 20.53
N ASP A 105 27.10 11.95 20.60
CA ASP A 105 27.57 11.06 19.53
C ASP A 105 26.61 9.87 19.35
N ALA A 106 26.12 9.29 20.45
CA ALA A 106 25.13 8.23 20.44
C ALA A 106 23.78 8.69 19.83
N MET A 107 23.26 9.85 20.23
CA MET A 107 22.06 10.43 19.63
C MET A 107 22.24 10.69 18.14
N SER A 108 23.40 11.20 17.73
CA SER A 108 23.71 11.44 16.32
C SER A 108 23.70 10.15 15.51
N LEU A 109 24.22 9.05 16.08
CA LEU A 109 24.15 7.72 15.46
C LEU A 109 22.71 7.24 15.35
N ILE A 110 21.92 7.36 16.42
CA ILE A 110 20.51 6.95 16.44
C ILE A 110 19.72 7.69 15.36
N VAL A 111 19.83 9.02 15.28
CA VAL A 111 19.14 9.83 14.27
C VAL A 111 19.52 9.40 12.85
N ARG A 112 20.82 9.18 12.58
CA ARG A 112 21.28 8.69 11.28
C ARG A 112 20.70 7.31 10.94
N THR A 113 20.60 6.42 11.92
CA THR A 113 20.00 5.09 11.71
C THR A 113 18.51 5.18 11.45
N LEU A 114 17.77 6.05 12.15
CA LEU A 114 16.35 6.28 11.91
C LEU A 114 16.10 6.87 10.52
N GLU A 115 16.91 7.84 10.11
CA GLU A 115 16.85 8.41 8.76
C GLU A 115 17.10 7.32 7.71
N LYS A 116 18.08 6.43 7.94
CA LYS A 116 18.35 5.34 7.00
C LYS A 116 17.22 4.32 6.94
N VAL A 117 16.61 3.99 8.07
CA VAL A 117 15.45 3.10 8.14
C VAL A 117 14.25 3.72 7.41
N ASP A 118 13.98 5.01 7.61
CA ASP A 118 12.92 5.72 6.87
C ASP A 118 13.16 5.69 5.36
N GLN A 119 14.39 5.98 4.91
CA GLN A 119 14.76 5.88 3.50
C GLN A 119 14.51 4.48 2.93
N LEU A 120 14.88 3.43 3.67
CA LEU A 120 14.66 2.04 3.28
C LEU A 120 13.18 1.68 3.23
N GLN A 121 12.39 2.11 4.21
CA GLN A 121 10.94 1.89 4.22
C GLN A 121 10.26 2.55 3.02
N ARG A 122 10.64 3.79 2.70
CA ARG A 122 10.16 4.49 1.50
C ARG A 122 10.56 3.78 0.21
N GLN A 123 11.77 3.23 0.16
CA GLN A 123 12.22 2.46 -0.99
C GLN A 123 11.41 1.17 -1.15
N ILE A 124 11.25 0.38 -0.09
CA ILE A 124 10.46 -0.86 -0.12
C ILE A 124 9.01 -0.58 -0.54
N ALA A 125 8.43 0.53 -0.08
CA ALA A 125 7.08 0.92 -0.49
C ALA A 125 6.99 1.18 -2.00
N ARG A 126 7.96 1.91 -2.58
CA ARG A 126 8.04 2.13 -4.03
C ARG A 126 8.30 0.83 -4.79
N ASP A 127 9.19 -0.03 -4.29
CA ASP A 127 9.51 -1.29 -4.95
C ASP A 127 8.28 -2.22 -5.01
N ARG A 128 7.44 -2.20 -3.96
CA ARG A 128 6.16 -2.93 -3.96
C ARG A 128 5.14 -2.36 -4.94
N GLU A 129 5.07 -1.04 -5.06
CA GLU A 129 4.20 -0.36 -6.02
C GLU A 129 4.61 -0.70 -7.46
N LEU A 130 5.89 -0.59 -7.79
CA LEU A 130 6.45 -0.97 -9.10
C LEU A 130 6.19 -2.45 -9.41
N ALA A 131 6.39 -3.35 -8.46
CA ALA A 131 6.12 -4.78 -8.65
C ALA A 131 4.63 -5.06 -8.90
N ALA A 132 3.73 -4.31 -8.27
CA ALA A 132 2.29 -4.41 -8.52
C ALA A 132 1.94 -3.90 -9.94
N GLU A 133 2.50 -2.76 -10.34
CA GLU A 133 2.32 -2.23 -11.71
C GLU A 133 2.85 -3.20 -12.78
N GLU A 134 4.01 -3.81 -12.57
CA GLU A 134 4.58 -4.82 -13.47
C GLU A 134 3.70 -6.07 -13.55
N SER A 135 3.16 -6.53 -12.42
CA SER A 135 2.24 -7.67 -12.35
C SER A 135 0.94 -7.37 -13.10
N ASP A 136 0.35 -6.19 -12.90
CA ASP A 136 -0.88 -5.77 -13.58
C ASP A 136 -0.65 -5.63 -15.09
N ALA A 137 0.49 -5.08 -15.51
CA ALA A 137 0.88 -5.00 -16.92
C ALA A 137 1.06 -6.39 -17.55
N ALA A 138 1.70 -7.32 -16.85
CA ALA A 138 1.89 -8.70 -17.30
C ALA A 138 0.54 -9.44 -17.44
N MET A 139 -0.37 -9.24 -16.47
CA MET A 139 -1.73 -9.80 -16.52
C MET A 139 -2.50 -9.27 -17.74
N GLY A 140 -2.44 -7.95 -18.00
CA GLY A 140 -3.06 -7.34 -19.17
C GLY A 140 -2.51 -7.87 -20.50
N LEU A 141 -1.20 -8.16 -20.56
CA LEU A 141 -0.58 -8.76 -21.73
C LEU A 141 -1.10 -10.19 -22.00
N GLU A 142 -1.16 -11.04 -20.96
CA GLU A 142 -1.66 -12.40 -21.09
C GLU A 142 -3.15 -12.44 -21.46
N ASP A 143 -3.96 -11.54 -20.89
CA ASP A 143 -5.37 -11.39 -21.27
C ASP A 143 -5.54 -10.98 -22.74
N ALA A 144 -4.73 -10.03 -23.21
CA ALA A 144 -4.74 -9.60 -24.61
C ALA A 144 -4.34 -10.77 -25.54
N LYS A 145 -3.29 -11.50 -25.20
CA LYS A 145 -2.81 -12.68 -25.94
C LYS A 145 -3.88 -13.77 -26.02
N LYS A 146 -4.56 -14.05 -24.91
CA LYS A 146 -5.67 -15.02 -24.88
C LYS A 146 -6.78 -14.64 -25.85
N ARG A 147 -7.22 -13.38 -25.84
CA ARG A 147 -8.24 -12.88 -26.79
C ARG A 147 -7.79 -12.99 -28.25
N PHE A 148 -6.50 -12.73 -28.53
CA PHE A 148 -5.96 -12.91 -29.87
C PHE A 148 -6.00 -14.37 -30.33
N LEU A 149 -5.64 -15.31 -29.47
CA LEU A 149 -5.68 -16.74 -29.80
C LEU A 149 -7.12 -17.21 -30.03
N GLU A 150 -8.06 -16.84 -29.15
CA GLU A 150 -9.48 -17.15 -29.34
C GLU A 150 -10.00 -16.63 -30.68
N ARG A 151 -9.61 -15.40 -31.06
CA ARG A 151 -10.00 -14.83 -32.35
C ARG A 151 -9.38 -15.55 -33.55
N ILE A 152 -8.15 -16.01 -33.44
CA ILE A 152 -7.49 -16.80 -34.49
C ILE A 152 -8.23 -18.13 -34.66
N ASP A 153 -8.58 -18.80 -33.56
CA ASP A 153 -9.30 -20.07 -33.59
C ASP A 153 -10.69 -19.91 -34.22
N GLU A 154 -11.44 -18.86 -33.84
CA GLU A 154 -12.73 -18.55 -34.47
C GLU A 154 -12.62 -18.36 -36.00
N LEU A 155 -11.59 -17.62 -36.44
CA LEU A 155 -11.36 -17.38 -37.87
C LEU A 155 -10.94 -18.67 -38.59
N ALA A 156 -10.10 -19.50 -37.97
CA ALA A 156 -9.68 -20.78 -38.51
C ALA A 156 -10.88 -21.74 -38.66
N GLU A 157 -11.78 -21.80 -37.67
CA GLU A 157 -13.01 -22.59 -37.75
C GLU A 157 -13.97 -22.09 -38.83
N GLN A 158 -14.11 -20.76 -38.97
CA GLN A 158 -14.92 -20.18 -40.05
C GLN A 158 -14.34 -20.54 -41.42
N ARG A 159 -13.01 -20.43 -41.58
CA ARG A 159 -12.31 -20.78 -42.82
C ARG A 159 -12.43 -22.27 -43.13
N ALA A 160 -12.27 -23.14 -42.13
CA ALA A 160 -12.43 -24.58 -42.29
C ALA A 160 -13.86 -24.96 -42.70
N ARG A 161 -14.87 -24.32 -42.10
CA ARG A 161 -16.28 -24.50 -42.50
C ARG A 161 -16.55 -24.05 -43.93
N GLN A 162 -15.98 -22.92 -44.34
CA GLN A 162 -16.08 -22.45 -45.74
C GLN A 162 -15.45 -23.46 -46.70
N LEU A 163 -14.21 -23.89 -46.45
CA LEU A 163 -13.51 -24.87 -47.27
C LEU A 163 -14.24 -26.21 -47.34
N LEU A 164 -14.83 -26.66 -46.23
CA LEU A 164 -15.63 -27.88 -46.20
C LEU A 164 -16.91 -27.75 -47.04
N ALA A 165 -17.59 -26.60 -46.96
CA ALA A 165 -18.78 -26.33 -47.77
C ALA A 165 -18.42 -26.24 -49.27
N GLU A 166 -17.31 -25.58 -49.61
CA GLU A 166 -16.78 -25.52 -50.97
C GLU A 166 -16.45 -26.92 -51.50
N TRP A 167 -15.80 -27.76 -50.68
CA TRP A 167 -15.47 -29.15 -51.01
C TRP A 167 -16.73 -30.01 -51.21
N GLN A 168 -17.76 -29.84 -50.38
CA GLN A 168 -19.04 -30.54 -50.53
C GLN A 168 -19.79 -30.13 -51.81
N ALA A 169 -19.68 -28.86 -52.22
CA ALA A 169 -20.33 -28.34 -53.42
C ALA A 169 -19.59 -28.72 -54.72
N ALA A 170 -18.26 -28.72 -54.70
CA ALA A 170 -17.42 -28.93 -55.89
C ALA A 170 -16.86 -30.35 -56.03
N GLY A 171 -16.93 -31.20 -54.99
CA GLY A 171 -16.24 -32.49 -54.92
C GLY A 171 -14.73 -32.34 -54.67
N PRO A 172 -13.98 -33.45 -54.51
CA PRO A 172 -12.56 -33.40 -54.18
C PRO A 172 -11.76 -32.61 -55.23
N PRO A 173 -10.90 -31.66 -54.82
CA PRO A 173 -10.06 -30.92 -55.76
C PRO A 173 -9.11 -31.91 -56.43
N GLY A 174 -9.35 -32.20 -57.71
CA GLY A 174 -8.47 -33.04 -58.53
C GLY A 174 -9.11 -34.14 -59.38
N GLN A 175 -10.43 -34.35 -59.40
CA GLN A 175 -11.04 -35.40 -60.25
C GLN A 175 -11.61 -34.92 -61.59
N GLY A 176 -11.53 -33.62 -61.90
CA GLY A 176 -12.20 -33.04 -63.07
C GLY A 176 -11.39 -32.88 -64.37
N ASP A 177 -10.06 -32.99 -64.35
CA ASP A 177 -9.24 -32.49 -65.50
C ASP A 177 -8.31 -33.53 -66.15
N ALA A 178 -8.40 -34.81 -65.79
CA ALA A 178 -7.56 -35.86 -66.38
C ALA A 178 -8.07 -36.43 -67.71
N ALA A 179 -9.24 -36.02 -68.22
CA ALA A 179 -9.86 -36.63 -69.42
C ALA A 179 -9.86 -35.73 -70.68
N ALA A 180 -9.43 -34.47 -70.61
CA ALA A 180 -9.52 -33.53 -71.74
C ALA A 180 -8.22 -33.37 -72.56
N GLY A 181 -7.12 -34.02 -72.16
CA GLY A 181 -5.79 -33.80 -72.73
C GLY A 181 -5.36 -34.70 -73.90
N ASP A 182 -6.02 -35.85 -74.14
CA ASP A 182 -5.44 -36.92 -74.98
C ASP A 182 -5.98 -37.00 -76.42
N ALA A 183 -6.84 -36.07 -76.85
CA ALA A 183 -7.51 -36.14 -78.16
C ALA A 183 -6.97 -35.19 -79.25
N ARG A 184 -5.89 -34.42 -79.00
CA ARG A 184 -5.42 -33.36 -79.93
C ARG A 184 -4.06 -33.58 -80.60
N GLN A 185 -3.40 -34.72 -80.39
CA GLN A 185 -2.05 -34.97 -80.94
C GLN A 185 -1.97 -36.05 -82.04
N ALA A 186 -3.09 -36.51 -82.58
CA ALA A 186 -3.11 -37.52 -83.65
C ALA A 186 -3.86 -37.04 -84.91
N ASN A 187 -3.49 -35.88 -85.48
CA ASN A 187 -3.83 -35.59 -86.87
C ASN A 187 -2.98 -34.44 -87.46
N THR A 188 -1.72 -34.72 -87.80
CA THR A 188 -0.95 -33.97 -88.79
C THR A 188 0.17 -34.89 -89.31
N ASP A 189 -0.12 -35.60 -90.39
CA ASP A 189 0.83 -36.08 -91.40
C ASP A 189 0.33 -35.60 -92.77
#